data_AF-A0A945J0I1-F1
#
_entry.id   AF-A0A945J0I1-F1
#
_cell.length_a   1.000
_cell.length_b   1.000
_cell.length_c   1.000
_cell.angle_alpha   90.00
_cell.angle_beta   90.00
_cell.angle_gamma   90.00
#
_symmetry.space_group_name_H-M   'P 1'
#
loop_
_entity.id
_entity.type
_entity.pdbx_description
1 polymer ?
#
loop_
_entity_poly.entity_id
_entity_poly.type
_entity_poly.pdbx_seq_one_letter_code
_entity_poly.pdbx_strand_id
1 'polypeptide(L)'
;MEGALGALAIGTGYIAILSPALIIWVVFHYVSKIQKNKNETLVNIAQAINDPDQVREIVDQLNEKKKPTDLRKGGIILIFIGFGLAGFGVLSIPILKSVGFLVSSLGIGLLVAGYIYPNESEEITKAVESFEK
;
A
#
# COMPACT_ATOMS: atom_id res chain seq x y z
N MET A 1 21.27 -36.88 -17.02
CA MET A 1 21.38 -35.49 -16.51
C MET A 1 20.22 -34.59 -16.97
N GLU A 2 19.53 -34.91 -18.08
CA GLU A 2 18.41 -34.10 -18.61
C GLU A 2 17.13 -34.13 -17.75
N GLY A 3 16.80 -35.27 -17.14
CA GLY A 3 15.61 -35.38 -16.27
C GLY A 3 15.68 -34.55 -14.98
N ALA A 4 16.90 -34.35 -14.44
CA ALA A 4 17.11 -33.52 -13.24
C ALA A 4 16.96 -32.02 -13.55
N LEU A 5 17.40 -31.59 -14.74
CA LEU A 5 17.23 -30.22 -15.22
C LEU A 5 15.75 -29.90 -15.51
N GLY A 6 15.00 -30.84 -16.09
CA GLY A 6 13.56 -30.70 -16.31
C GLY A 6 12.76 -30.55 -15.00
N ALA A 7 13.08 -31.36 -13.98
CA ALA A 7 12.44 -31.25 -12.67
C ALA A 7 12.74 -29.92 -11.96
N LEU A 8 13.98 -29.43 -12.06
CA LEU A 8 14.38 -28.13 -11.50
C LEU A 8 13.74 -26.93 -12.22
N ALA A 9 13.57 -27.02 -13.55
CA ALA A 9 12.89 -25.98 -14.34
C ALA A 9 11.40 -25.84 -13.96
N ILE A 10 10.73 -26.96 -13.71
CA ILE A 10 9.34 -26.96 -13.24
C ILE A 10 9.24 -26.41 -11.81
N GLY A 11 10.15 -26.83 -10.91
CA GLY A 11 10.18 -26.35 -9.53
C GLY A 11 10.43 -24.85 -9.40
N THR A 12 11.31 -24.29 -10.23
CA THR A 12 11.60 -22.84 -10.24
C THR A 12 10.42 -22.01 -10.75
N GLY A 13 9.65 -22.50 -11.73
CA GLY A 13 8.42 -21.85 -12.20
C GLY A 13 7.36 -21.70 -11.10
N TYR A 14 7.15 -22.76 -10.30
CA TYR A 14 6.19 -22.70 -9.18
C TYR A 14 6.61 -21.72 -8.09
N ILE A 15 7.90 -21.70 -7.73
CA ILE A 15 8.42 -20.76 -6.72
C ILE A 15 8.22 -19.32 -7.19
N ALA A 16 8.56 -19.02 -8.45
CA ALA A 16 8.41 -17.67 -9.01
C ALA A 16 6.97 -17.14 -8.97
N ILE A 17 5.97 -18.00 -9.17
CA ILE A 17 4.54 -17.63 -9.15
C ILE A 17 3.99 -17.59 -7.72
N LEU A 18 4.40 -18.51 -6.85
CA LEU A 18 3.92 -18.58 -5.46
C LEU A 18 4.52 -17.49 -4.58
N SER A 19 5.75 -17.03 -4.84
CA SER A 19 6.41 -16.02 -4.01
C SER A 19 5.60 -14.71 -3.87
N PRO A 20 5.09 -14.06 -4.94
CA PRO A 20 4.25 -12.87 -4.81
C PRO A 20 2.94 -13.14 -4.06
N ALA A 21 2.30 -14.29 -4.29
CA ALA A 21 1.05 -14.66 -3.63
C ALA A 21 1.23 -14.85 -2.12
N LEU A 22 2.34 -15.48 -1.70
CA LEU A 22 2.67 -15.64 -0.30
C LEU A 22 2.93 -14.30 0.39
N ILE A 23 3.63 -13.36 -0.26
CA ILE A 23 3.88 -12.02 0.31
C ILE A 23 2.56 -11.30 0.57
N ILE A 24 1.64 -11.29 -0.41
CA ILE A 24 0.32 -10.67 -0.25
C ILE A 24 -0.46 -11.34 0.88
N TRP A 25 -0.44 -12.68 0.95
CA TRP A 25 -1.12 -13.43 1.99
C TRP A 25 -0.59 -13.10 3.40
N VAL A 26 0.73 -13.04 3.58
CA VAL A 26 1.35 -12.67 4.87
C VAL A 26 0.93 -11.26 5.28
N VAL A 27 1.03 -10.28 4.38
CA VAL A 27 0.61 -8.91 4.66
C VAL A 27 -0.87 -8.86 5.06
N PHE A 28 -1.75 -9.52 4.30
CA PHE A 28 -3.17 -9.55 4.59
C PHE A 28 -3.50 -10.23 5.92
N HIS A 29 -2.80 -11.32 6.25
CA HIS A 29 -2.95 -12.03 7.52
C HIS A 29 -2.63 -11.11 8.71
N TYR A 30 -1.51 -10.38 8.66
CA TYR A 30 -1.15 -9.44 9.73
C TYR A 30 -2.11 -8.24 9.79
N VAL A 31 -2.47 -7.66 8.65
CA VAL A 31 -3.44 -6.54 8.59
C VAL A 31 -4.77 -6.98 9.20
N SER A 32 -5.25 -8.19 8.89
CA SER A 32 -6.50 -8.72 9.43
C SER A 32 -6.43 -8.92 10.94
N LYS A 33 -5.31 -9.45 11.47
CA LYS A 33 -5.12 -9.57 12.93
C LYS A 33 -5.11 -8.20 13.61
N ILE A 34 -4.38 -7.23 13.06
CA ILE A 34 -4.31 -5.88 13.62
C ILE A 34 -5.70 -5.25 13.69
N GLN A 35 -6.51 -5.40 12.64
CA GLN A 35 -7.87 -4.85 12.62
C GLN A 35 -8.78 -5.55 13.65
N LYS A 36 -8.69 -6.87 13.79
CA LYS A 36 -9.47 -7.60 14.81
C LYS A 36 -9.13 -7.13 16.23
N ASN A 37 -7.83 -7.07 16.57
CA ASN A 37 -7.40 -6.59 17.88
C ASN A 37 -7.85 -5.15 18.18
N LYS A 38 -7.80 -4.25 17.18
CA LYS A 38 -8.30 -2.87 17.34
C LYS A 38 -9.78 -2.84 17.65
N ASN A 39 -10.59 -3.59 16.89
CA ASN A 39 -12.03 -3.63 17.09
C ASN A 39 -12.41 -4.24 18.45
N GLU A 40 -11.75 -5.31 18.88
CA GLU A 40 -11.96 -5.90 20.21
C GLU A 40 -11.61 -4.92 21.33
N THR A 41 -10.52 -4.16 21.19
CA THR A 41 -10.12 -3.14 22.17
C THR A 41 -11.18 -2.03 22.26
N LEU A 42 -11.70 -1.56 21.12
CA LEU A 42 -12.76 -0.55 21.08
C LEU A 42 -14.05 -1.03 21.77
N VAL A 43 -14.45 -2.27 21.53
CA VAL A 43 -15.64 -2.86 22.17
C VAL A 43 -15.45 -2.99 23.68
N ASN A 44 -14.26 -3.43 24.12
CA ASN A 44 -13.96 -3.55 25.56
C ASN A 44 -13.96 -2.19 26.27
N ILE A 45 -13.41 -1.14 25.64
CA ILE A 45 -13.43 0.23 26.18
C ILE A 45 -14.87 0.76 26.22
N ALA A 46 -15.66 0.54 25.17
CA ALA A 46 -17.06 0.97 25.11
C ALA A 46 -17.94 0.29 26.18
N GLN A 47 -17.61 -0.93 26.57
CA GLN A 47 -18.32 -1.64 27.66
C GLN A 47 -17.82 -1.25 29.06
N ALA A 48 -16.57 -0.78 29.17
CA ALA A 48 -15.97 -0.40 30.46
C ALA A 48 -16.29 1.04 30.89
N ILE A 49 -16.61 1.94 29.95
CA ILE A 49 -16.89 3.36 30.19
C ILE A 49 -18.41 3.61 30.11
N ASN A 50 -18.98 4.27 31.12
CA ASN A 50 -20.42 4.59 31.19
C ASN A 50 -20.82 5.87 30.44
N ASP A 51 -19.84 6.69 30.05
CA ASP A 51 -20.05 7.98 29.39
C ASP A 51 -19.83 7.86 27.86
N PRO A 52 -20.87 8.05 27.03
CA PRO A 52 -20.76 7.93 25.58
C PRO A 52 -19.81 8.96 24.95
N ASP A 53 -19.58 10.12 25.59
CA ASP A 53 -18.72 11.17 25.04
C ASP A 53 -17.24 10.77 25.11
N GLN A 54 -16.80 10.12 26.19
CA GLN A 54 -15.42 9.61 26.33
C GLN A 54 -15.12 8.46 25.37
N VAL A 55 -16.10 7.58 25.12
CA VAL A 55 -15.95 6.49 24.14
C VAL A 55 -15.77 7.07 22.73
N ARG A 56 -16.51 8.13 22.40
CA ARG A 56 -16.41 8.81 21.10
C ARG A 56 -15.06 9.48 20.91
N GLU A 57 -14.50 10.10 21.93
CA GLU A 57 -13.17 10.69 21.88
C GLU A 57 -12.06 9.65 21.65
N ILE A 58 -12.11 8.52 22.37
CA ILE A 58 -11.13 7.41 22.20
C ILE A 58 -11.27 6.77 20.81
N VAL A 59 -12.51 6.58 20.34
CA VAL A 59 -12.77 6.10 18.97
C VAL A 59 -12.20 7.07 17.95
N ASP A 60 -12.43 8.38 18.08
CA ASP A 60 -11.92 9.40 17.15
C ASP A 60 -10.38 9.46 17.14
N GLN A 61 -9.72 9.32 18.30
CA GLN A 61 -8.26 9.25 18.41
C GLN A 61 -7.69 7.97 17.77
N LEU A 62 -8.35 6.83 17.95
CA LEU A 62 -7.93 5.56 17.36
C LEU A 62 -8.25 5.45 15.87
N ASN A 63 -9.31 6.13 15.41
CA ASN A 63 -9.71 6.25 14.02
C ASN A 63 -9.08 7.44 13.31
N GLU A 64 -8.08 8.11 13.91
CA GLU A 64 -7.41 9.26 13.30
C GLU A 64 -7.20 9.00 11.82
N LYS A 65 -7.98 9.74 11.00
CA LYS A 65 -8.07 9.47 9.57
C LYS A 65 -6.66 9.47 9.02
N LYS A 66 -6.25 8.36 8.41
CA LYS A 66 -4.94 8.26 7.73
C LYS A 66 -4.82 9.49 6.86
N LYS A 67 -3.73 10.25 7.06
CA LYS A 67 -3.44 11.44 6.25
C LYS A 67 -3.63 11.08 4.77
N PRO A 68 -4.29 11.94 3.99
CA PRO A 68 -4.57 11.64 2.60
C PRO A 68 -3.26 11.36 1.87
N THR A 69 -3.20 10.21 1.21
CA THR A 69 -1.95 9.73 0.61
C THR A 69 -1.63 10.61 -0.58
N ASP A 70 -0.50 11.30 -0.54
CA ASP A 70 -0.06 12.17 -1.63
C ASP A 70 0.29 11.33 -2.86
N LEU A 71 -0.61 11.32 -3.84
CA LEU A 71 -0.47 10.58 -5.09
C LEU A 71 0.76 11.05 -5.89
N ARG A 72 1.22 12.30 -5.70
CA ARG A 72 2.41 12.82 -6.36
C ARG A 72 3.67 12.09 -5.87
N LYS A 73 3.75 11.82 -4.57
CA LYS A 73 4.87 11.07 -3.98
C LYS A 73 4.89 9.64 -4.53
N GLY A 74 3.73 8.98 -4.59
CA GLY A 74 3.59 7.64 -5.17
C GLY A 74 3.98 7.59 -6.65
N GLY A 75 3.57 8.59 -7.43
CA GLY A 75 3.88 8.69 -8.86
C GLY A 75 5.38 8.83 -9.15
N ILE A 76 6.08 9.72 -8.43
CA ILE A 76 7.56 9.86 -8.55
C ILE A 76 8.26 8.54 -8.24
N ILE A 77 7.88 7.87 -7.14
CA ILE A 77 8.51 6.60 -6.73
C ILE A 77 8.33 5.55 -7.84
N LEU A 78 7.12 5.43 -8.41
CA LEU A 78 6.85 4.48 -9.48
C LEU A 78 7.66 4.78 -10.75
N ILE A 79 7.85 6.06 -11.10
CA ILE A 79 8.68 6.47 -12.24
C ILE A 79 10.12 6.01 -12.02
N PHE A 80 10.70 6.24 -10.83
CA PHE A 80 12.07 5.82 -10.53
C PHE A 80 12.22 4.30 -10.54
N ILE A 81 11.24 3.55 -10.00
CA ILE A 81 11.23 2.08 -10.07
C ILE A 81 11.17 1.63 -11.53
N GLY A 82 10.29 2.23 -12.33
CA GLY A 82 10.13 1.92 -13.75
C GLY A 82 11.40 2.20 -14.55
N PHE A 83 12.05 3.35 -14.34
CA PHE A 83 13.35 3.66 -14.96
C PHE A 83 14.45 2.69 -14.51
N GLY A 84 14.49 2.30 -13.24
CA GLY A 84 15.43 1.30 -12.73
C GLY A 84 15.25 -0.05 -13.42
N LEU A 85 14.00 -0.52 -13.53
CA LEU A 85 13.67 -1.76 -14.26
C LEU A 85 13.99 -1.65 -15.76
N ALA A 86 13.70 -0.50 -16.38
CA ALA A 86 13.98 -0.28 -17.78
C ALA A 86 15.49 -0.27 -18.07
N GLY A 87 16.27 0.42 -17.24
CA GLY A 87 17.73 0.46 -17.30
C GLY A 87 18.36 -0.91 -17.08
N PHE A 88 17.90 -1.64 -16.07
CA PHE A 88 18.35 -3.03 -15.87
C PHE A 88 17.96 -3.94 -17.04
N GLY A 89 16.80 -3.73 -17.65
CA GLY A 89 16.36 -4.45 -18.85
C GLY A 89 17.22 -4.19 -20.09
N VAL A 90 17.80 -3.00 -20.22
CA VAL A 90 18.77 -2.70 -21.30
C VAL A 90 20.08 -3.46 -21.10
N LEU A 91 20.51 -3.67 -19.86
CA LEU A 91 21.79 -4.30 -19.54
C LEU A 91 21.73 -5.84 -19.44
N SER A 92 20.57 -6.43 -19.15
CA SER A 92 20.46 -7.87 -18.89
C SER A 92 19.30 -8.55 -19.61
N ILE A 93 18.05 -8.11 -19.37
CA ILE A 93 16.85 -8.86 -19.79
C ILE A 93 15.91 -7.97 -20.64
N PRO A 94 15.77 -8.23 -21.96
CA PRO A 94 14.99 -7.38 -22.86
C PRO A 94 13.53 -7.17 -22.45
N ILE A 95 12.87 -8.19 -21.88
CA ILE A 95 11.45 -8.06 -21.48
C ILE A 95 11.27 -7.06 -20.33
N LEU A 96 12.28 -6.91 -19.48
CA LEU A 96 12.23 -6.00 -18.35
C LEU A 96 12.29 -4.53 -18.77
N LYS A 97 12.86 -4.25 -19.96
CA LYS A 97 12.80 -2.92 -20.58
C LYS A 97 11.35 -2.49 -20.77
N SER A 98 10.54 -3.35 -21.40
CA SER A 98 9.13 -3.08 -21.66
C SER A 98 8.32 -2.95 -20.36
N VAL A 99 8.58 -3.83 -19.39
CA VAL A 99 7.94 -3.75 -18.06
C VAL A 99 8.29 -2.44 -17.35
N GLY A 100 9.56 -2.01 -17.40
CA GLY A 100 10.00 -0.75 -16.80
C GLY A 100 9.34 0.49 -17.42
N PHE A 101 9.17 0.51 -18.74
CA PHE A 101 8.40 1.57 -19.40
C PHE A 101 6.93 1.59 -18.98
N LEU A 102 6.31 0.42 -18.83
CA LEU A 102 4.92 0.30 -18.37
C LEU A 102 4.76 0.83 -16.93
N VAL A 103 5.65 0.44 -16.02
CA VAL A 103 5.64 0.93 -14.63
C VAL A 103 5.89 2.44 -14.57
N SER A 104 6.78 2.97 -15.42
CA SER A 104 7.02 4.41 -15.52
C SER A 104 5.78 5.17 -16.00
N SER A 105 5.07 4.64 -16.99
CA SER A 105 3.83 5.23 -17.50
C SER A 105 2.73 5.28 -16.44
N LEU A 106 2.63 4.24 -15.59
CA LEU A 106 1.71 4.24 -14.45
C LEU A 106 2.08 5.35 -13.44
N GLY A 107 3.38 5.55 -13.19
CA GLY A 107 3.85 6.61 -12.30
C GLY A 107 3.53 8.02 -12.81
N ILE A 108 3.63 8.25 -14.12
CA ILE A 108 3.19 9.51 -14.74
C ILE A 108 1.69 9.73 -14.52
N GLY A 109 0.87 8.68 -14.67
CA GLY A 109 -0.56 8.74 -14.37
C GLY A 109 -0.86 9.14 -12.92
N LEU A 110 -0.16 8.56 -11.95
CA LEU A 110 -0.29 8.93 -10.53
C LEU A 110 0.16 10.35 -10.25
N LEU A 111 1.22 10.82 -10.91
CA LEU A 111 1.68 12.20 -10.80
C LEU A 111 0.61 13.19 -11.26
N VAL A 112 0.06 12.97 -12.44
CA VAL A 112 -1.01 13.82 -13.00
C VAL A 112 -2.23 13.78 -12.10
N ALA A 113 -2.64 12.60 -11.62
CA ALA A 113 -3.77 12.47 -10.69
C ALA A 113 -3.55 13.26 -9.39
N GLY A 114 -2.34 13.26 -8.85
CA GLY A 114 -2.02 14.03 -7.65
C GLY A 114 -2.00 15.55 -7.84
N TYR A 115 -1.88 16.05 -9.07
CA TYR A 115 -2.06 17.46 -9.38
C TYR A 115 -3.53 17.83 -9.65
N ILE A 116 -4.30 16.95 -10.30
CA ILE A 116 -5.73 17.19 -10.59
C ILE A 116 -6.57 17.06 -9.32
N TYR A 117 -6.22 16.14 -8.43
CA TYR A 117 -6.92 15.90 -7.17
C TYR A 117 -5.98 16.20 -5.98
N PRO A 118 -5.79 17.49 -5.65
CA PRO A 118 -4.93 17.88 -4.54
C PRO A 118 -5.58 17.54 -3.19
N ASN A 119 -4.77 16.96 -2.29
CA ASN A 119 -5.21 16.57 -0.95
C ASN A 119 -5.28 17.73 0.06
N GLU A 120 -4.89 18.94 -0.34
CA GLU A 120 -4.82 20.12 0.55
C GLU A 120 -6.20 20.51 1.11
N SER A 121 -7.28 20.28 0.36
CA SER A 121 -8.65 20.53 0.81
C SER A 121 -9.03 19.70 2.04
N GLU A 122 -8.55 18.46 2.14
CA GLU A 122 -8.83 17.60 3.30
C GLU A 122 -7.99 18.03 4.52
N GLU A 123 -6.75 18.47 4.30
CA GLU A 123 -5.89 18.96 5.38
C GLU A 123 -6.43 20.26 5.99
N ILE A 124 -6.92 21.19 5.16
CA ILE A 124 -7.55 22.43 5.63
C ILE A 124 -8.84 22.13 6.39
N THR A 125 -9.69 21.24 5.89
CA THR A 125 -10.94 20.86 6.58
C THR A 125 -10.65 20.25 7.94
N LYS A 126 -9.67 19.35 8.05
CA LYS A 126 -9.27 18.76 9.35
C LYS A 126 -8.72 19.83 10.31
N ALA A 127 -7.95 20.78 9.80
CA ALA A 127 -7.44 21.89 10.60
C ALA A 127 -8.59 22.76 11.14
N VAL A 128 -9.56 23.13 10.30
CA VAL A 128 -10.75 23.91 10.71
C VAL A 128 -11.58 23.15 11.75
N GLU A 129 -11.90 21.87 11.51
CA GLU A 129 -12.65 21.04 12.47
C GLU A 129 -11.96 20.94 13.83
N SER A 130 -10.62 20.93 13.87
CA SER A 130 -9.84 20.97 15.11
C SER A 130 -9.82 22.34 15.81
N PHE A 131 -10.10 23.43 15.09
CA PHE A 131 -10.24 24.78 15.66
C PHE A 131 -11.67 25.06 16.16
N GLU A 132 -12.68 24.39 15.61
CA GLU A 132 -14.10 24.55 15.98
C GLU A 132 -14.52 23.70 17.19
N LYS A 133 -13.69 22.75 17.61
CA LYS A 133 -13.91 21.85 18.75
C LYS A 133 -13.30 22.42 20.03
#